data_AF-A0A6N9GQG2-F1
#
_entry.id   AF-A0A6N9GQG2-F1
#
_cell.length_a   1.000
_cell.length_b   1.000
_cell.length_c   1.000
_cell.angle_alpha   90.00
_cell.angle_beta   90.00
_cell.angle_gamma   90.00
#
_symmetry.space_group_name_H-M   'P 1'
#
loop_
_entity.id
_entity.type
_entity.pdbx_description
1 polymer ?
#
loop_
_entity_poly.entity_id
_entity_poly.type
_entity_poly.pdbx_seq_one_letter_code
_entity_poly.pdbx_strand_id
1 'polypeptide(L)'
;MIATPEKLTLTLHDPPFKVSNLSSLFRSLQAAVRETAAAGEPVESLFSNQQGPFLVTDVANGTDGELTMSLWFVDRDNQPLMDRSEETFVSAISELERTILRGSQHTFWGAPAYQSEIHEDDSRMLRCIAVLRAFRSATISYDGRNVVLRDGLFASERA
;
A
#
# COMPACT_ATOMS: atom_id res chain seq x y z
N MET A 1 10.92 -21.21 17.64
CA MET A 1 11.13 -19.93 16.92
C MET A 1 9.79 -19.47 16.42
N ILE A 2 9.27 -18.36 16.92
CA ILE A 2 8.02 -17.77 16.44
C ILE A 2 8.40 -17.03 15.14
N ALA A 3 7.85 -17.44 14.01
CA ALA A 3 8.05 -16.74 12.75
C ALA A 3 7.52 -15.31 12.90
N THR A 4 8.34 -14.31 12.60
CA THR A 4 7.91 -12.91 12.56
C THR A 4 6.99 -12.71 11.35
N PRO A 5 5.84 -12.02 11.49
CA PRO A 5 5.05 -11.58 10.35
C PRO A 5 5.92 -10.90 9.31
N GLU A 6 5.80 -11.33 8.06
CA GLU A 6 6.18 -10.47 6.95
C GLU A 6 5.23 -9.26 6.94
N LYS A 7 5.82 -8.07 6.92
CA LYS A 7 5.10 -6.81 7.06
C LYS A 7 5.19 -6.07 5.74
N LEU A 8 4.08 -5.47 5.32
CA LEU A 8 4.13 -4.43 4.30
C LEU A 8 4.80 -3.22 4.94
N THR A 9 5.88 -2.73 4.36
CA THR A 9 6.58 -1.55 4.87
C THR A 9 6.48 -0.40 3.89
N LEU A 10 6.29 0.80 4.42
CA LEU A 10 6.36 2.07 3.71
C LEU A 10 7.45 2.90 4.38
N THR A 11 8.51 3.22 3.66
CA THR A 11 9.57 4.12 4.11
C THR A 11 9.45 5.44 3.39
N LEU A 12 9.43 6.54 4.14
CA LEU A 12 9.50 7.90 3.62
C LEU A 12 10.90 8.43 3.81
N HIS A 13 11.50 8.86 2.70
CA HIS A 13 12.82 9.47 2.68
C HIS A 13 12.63 10.99 2.51
N ASP A 14 13.56 11.80 3.00
CA ASP A 14 13.52 13.28 2.95
C ASP A 14 12.57 13.98 3.93
N PRO A 15 12.86 13.97 5.25
CA PRO A 15 12.21 14.86 6.21
C PRO A 15 12.48 16.35 5.89
N PRO A 16 11.65 17.29 6.40
CA PRO A 16 10.53 17.10 7.32
C PRO A 16 9.21 16.77 6.62
N PHE A 17 8.41 15.89 7.25
CA PHE A 17 7.08 15.53 6.76
C PHE A 17 5.99 16.39 7.37
N LYS A 18 5.05 16.89 6.55
CA LYS A 18 3.84 17.54 7.06
C LYS A 18 2.92 16.50 7.68
N VAL A 19 2.48 16.73 8.92
CA VAL A 19 1.55 15.83 9.65
C VAL A 19 0.26 15.56 8.87
N SER A 20 -0.25 16.57 8.15
CA SER A 20 -1.42 16.43 7.27
C SER A 20 -1.18 15.42 6.16
N ASN A 21 0.01 15.43 5.54
CA ASN A 21 0.36 14.52 4.46
C ASN A 21 0.53 13.09 4.99
N LEU A 22 1.19 12.92 6.13
CA LEU A 22 1.33 11.62 6.80
C LEU A 22 -0.04 11.02 7.13
N SER A 23 -0.92 11.81 7.74
CA SER A 23 -2.26 11.34 8.13
C SER A 23 -3.12 10.97 6.92
N SER A 24 -3.00 11.70 5.82
CA SER A 24 -3.67 11.36 4.56
C SER A 24 -3.09 10.08 3.95
N LEU A 25 -1.76 9.94 3.97
CA LEU A 25 -1.09 8.78 3.41
C LEU A 25 -1.49 7.51 4.14
N PHE A 26 -1.43 7.51 5.47
CA PHE A 26 -1.76 6.35 6.28
C PHE A 26 -3.20 5.89 6.07
N ARG A 27 -4.15 6.84 6.06
CA ARG A 27 -5.56 6.53 5.79
C ARG A 27 -5.75 5.97 4.38
N SER A 28 -5.10 6.56 3.38
CA SER A 28 -5.20 6.09 1.99
C SER A 28 -4.60 4.69 1.81
N LEU A 29 -3.45 4.41 2.41
CA LEU A 29 -2.77 3.12 2.35
C LEU A 29 -3.61 2.03 3.05
N GLN A 30 -4.07 2.30 4.27
CA GLN A 30 -4.93 1.38 5.00
C GLN A 30 -6.22 1.08 4.24
N ALA A 31 -6.82 2.08 3.59
CA ALA A 31 -8.03 1.92 2.81
C ALA A 31 -7.79 1.08 1.54
N ALA A 32 -6.67 1.29 0.84
CA ALA A 32 -6.27 0.53 -0.34
C ALA A 32 -5.97 -0.94 -0.01
N VAL A 33 -5.23 -1.18 1.08
CA VAL A 33 -4.95 -2.54 1.59
C VAL A 33 -6.24 -3.26 1.96
N ARG A 34 -7.16 -2.61 2.67
CA ARG A 34 -8.45 -3.20 3.05
C ARG A 34 -9.36 -3.50 1.87
N GLU A 35 -9.35 -2.67 0.84
CA GLU A 35 -10.09 -2.92 -0.41
C GLU A 35 -9.52 -4.11 -1.15
N THR A 36 -8.19 -4.23 -1.23
CA THR A 36 -7.53 -5.41 -1.79
C THR A 36 -7.90 -6.67 -1.02
N ALA A 37 -7.90 -6.60 0.32
CA ALA A 37 -8.32 -7.72 1.16
C ALA A 37 -9.77 -8.13 0.92
N ALA A 38 -10.68 -7.17 0.70
CA ALA A 38 -12.11 -7.44 0.49
C ALA A 38 -12.42 -7.99 -0.91
N ALA A 39 -11.56 -7.74 -1.90
CA ALA A 39 -11.78 -8.14 -3.30
C ALA A 39 -11.47 -9.63 -3.59
N GLY A 40 -10.81 -10.35 -2.67
CA GLY A 40 -10.67 -11.80 -2.77
C GLY A 40 -11.93 -12.51 -2.24
N GLU A 41 -12.63 -13.32 -3.04
CA GLU A 41 -13.63 -14.25 -2.47
C GLU A 41 -12.94 -15.51 -1.93
N PRO A 42 -13.39 -16.14 -0.81
CA PRO A 42 -14.57 -15.85 0.00
C PRO A 42 -14.19 -15.16 1.32
N VAL A 43 -13.67 -13.94 1.22
CA VAL A 43 -13.33 -13.13 2.39
C VAL A 43 -14.58 -12.64 3.15
N GLU A 44 -15.74 -12.57 2.50
CA GLU A 44 -17.00 -12.18 3.14
C GLU A 44 -17.36 -13.05 4.35
N SER A 45 -17.11 -14.37 4.31
CA SER A 45 -17.47 -15.29 5.40
C SER A 45 -16.69 -15.06 6.70
N LEU A 46 -15.53 -14.41 6.64
CA LEU A 46 -14.63 -14.21 7.78
C LEU A 46 -14.65 -12.78 8.32
N PHE A 47 -15.14 -11.82 7.53
CA PHE A 47 -15.42 -10.45 7.96
C PHE A 47 -16.90 -10.24 8.35
N SER A 48 -17.81 -11.13 7.93
CA SER A 48 -19.21 -11.12 8.38
C SER A 48 -19.37 -11.62 9.81
N ASN A 49 -18.42 -12.40 10.32
CA ASN A 49 -18.31 -12.64 11.75
C ASN A 49 -17.80 -11.36 12.40
N GLN A 50 -18.45 -10.89 13.47
CA GLN A 50 -18.15 -9.67 14.24
C GLN A 50 -16.74 -9.65 14.88
N GLN A 51 -15.81 -10.49 14.43
CA GLN A 51 -14.47 -10.77 14.96
C GLN A 51 -13.40 -10.77 13.84
N GLY A 52 -13.59 -9.98 12.78
CA GLY A 52 -12.71 -9.93 11.61
C GLY A 52 -11.26 -9.51 11.94
N PRO A 53 -10.30 -9.76 11.03
CA PRO A 53 -8.89 -9.45 11.23
C PRO A 53 -8.65 -7.93 11.34
N PHE A 54 -7.77 -7.54 12.26
CA PHE A 54 -7.39 -6.16 12.49
C PHE A 54 -6.07 -5.84 11.78
N LEU A 55 -6.06 -4.79 10.96
CA LEU A 55 -4.84 -4.26 10.36
C LEU A 55 -4.12 -3.40 11.40
N VAL A 56 -2.97 -3.87 11.88
CA VAL A 56 -2.09 -3.14 12.79
C VAL A 56 -1.14 -2.27 11.96
N THR A 57 -0.79 -1.12 12.52
CA THR A 57 0.18 -0.20 11.93
C THR A 57 1.15 0.23 13.00
N ASP A 58 2.43 0.06 12.73
CA ASP A 58 3.52 0.51 13.59
C ASP A 58 4.37 1.54 12.85
N VAL A 59 4.87 2.53 13.59
CA VAL A 59 5.65 3.63 13.02
C VAL A 59 6.94 3.76 13.81
N ALA A 60 8.05 3.61 13.11
CA ALA A 60 9.39 3.78 13.64
C ALA A 60 10.10 4.92 12.91
N ASN A 61 10.92 5.67 13.64
CA ASN A 61 11.87 6.59 13.04
C ASN A 61 13.11 5.78 12.62
N GLY A 62 13.49 5.91 11.36
CA GLY A 62 14.71 5.33 10.81
C GLY A 62 15.94 6.19 11.10
N THR A 63 17.06 5.79 10.52
CA THR A 63 18.30 6.58 10.52
C THR A 63 18.08 7.87 9.72
N ASP A 64 18.75 8.97 10.09
CA ASP A 64 18.69 10.25 9.39
C ASP A 64 17.29 10.90 9.26
N GLY A 65 16.34 10.51 10.13
CA GLY A 65 15.01 11.10 10.19
C GLY A 65 14.02 10.54 9.17
N GLU A 66 14.35 9.40 8.54
CA GLU A 66 13.39 8.62 7.77
C GLU A 66 12.22 8.15 8.65
N LEU A 67 11.06 7.93 8.04
CA LEU A 67 9.90 7.37 8.72
C LEU A 67 9.55 6.04 8.07
N THR A 68 9.59 4.96 8.86
CA THR A 68 9.16 3.64 8.41
C THR A 68 7.84 3.27 9.07
N MET A 69 6.86 2.97 8.26
CA MET A 69 5.58 2.42 8.65
C MET A 69 5.53 0.94 8.30
N SER A 70 5.09 0.10 9.22
CA SER A 70 4.90 -1.33 9.00
C SER A 70 3.46 -1.75 9.26
N LEU A 71 2.90 -2.59 8.38
CA LEU A 71 1.52 -3.09 8.47
C LEU A 71 1.49 -4.62 8.48
N TRP A 72 0.60 -5.18 9.29
CA TRP A 72 0.31 -6.63 9.33
C TRP A 72 -1.09 -6.88 9.90
N PHE A 73 -1.66 -8.05 9.62
CA PHE A 73 -2.95 -8.44 10.20
C PHE A 73 -2.75 -9.22 11.50
N VAL A 74 -3.64 -8.97 12.46
CA VAL A 74 -3.79 -9.77 13.68
C VAL A 74 -5.23 -10.23 13.85
N ASP A 75 -5.41 -11.32 14.59
CA ASP A 75 -6.72 -11.71 15.10
C ASP A 75 -7.09 -10.93 16.38
N ARG A 76 -8.22 -11.29 16.97
CA ARG A 76 -8.72 -10.67 18.22
C ARG A 76 -7.79 -10.86 19.43
N ASP A 77 -7.00 -11.94 19.43
CA ASP A 77 -6.09 -12.32 20.50
C ASP A 77 -4.67 -11.75 20.23
N ASN A 78 -4.60 -10.78 19.30
CA ASN A 78 -3.40 -10.12 18.82
C ASN A 78 -2.37 -11.09 18.24
N GLN A 79 -2.81 -12.26 17.75
CA GLN A 79 -1.95 -13.21 17.07
C GLN A 79 -1.80 -12.82 15.61
N PRO A 80 -0.57 -12.78 15.08
CA PRO A 80 -0.34 -12.45 13.67
C PRO A 80 -1.00 -13.45 12.70
N LEU A 81 -1.70 -12.93 11.70
CA LEU A 81 -2.34 -13.72 10.64
C LEU A 81 -1.42 -13.74 9.40
N MET A 82 -0.46 -14.69 9.38
CA MET A 82 0.57 -14.81 8.33
C MET A 82 -0.03 -14.95 6.94
N ASP A 83 -0.80 -16.02 6.71
CA ASP A 83 -1.32 -16.38 5.40
C ASP A 83 -2.17 -15.26 4.78
N ARG A 84 -2.94 -14.54 5.61
CA ARG A 84 -3.76 -13.41 5.16
C ARG A 84 -2.93 -12.17 4.83
N SER A 85 -1.88 -11.93 5.62
CA SER A 85 -0.95 -10.83 5.37
C SER A 85 -0.24 -11.08 4.04
N GLU A 86 0.17 -12.32 3.78
CA GLU A 86 0.80 -12.72 2.53
C GLU A 86 -0.11 -12.51 1.32
N GLU A 87 -1.28 -13.16 1.29
CA GLU A 87 -2.19 -13.06 0.16
C GLU A 87 -2.62 -11.60 -0.12
N THR A 88 -2.93 -10.85 0.94
CA THR A 88 -3.38 -9.46 0.82
C THR A 88 -2.25 -8.55 0.36
N PHE A 89 -1.05 -8.65 0.94
CA PHE A 89 0.04 -7.74 0.64
C PHE A 89 0.71 -8.05 -0.70
N VAL A 90 0.79 -9.33 -1.10
CA VAL A 90 1.17 -9.70 -2.48
C VAL A 90 0.20 -9.09 -3.48
N SER A 91 -1.11 -9.20 -3.21
CA SER A 91 -2.14 -8.61 -4.07
C SER A 91 -2.06 -7.09 -4.09
N ALA A 92 -1.82 -6.45 -2.94
CA ALA A 92 -1.79 -5.00 -2.81
C ALA A 92 -0.58 -4.39 -3.55
N ILE A 93 0.62 -4.98 -3.41
CA ILE A 93 1.78 -4.56 -4.20
C ILE A 93 1.55 -4.81 -5.68
N SER A 94 1.01 -5.97 -6.05
CA SER A 94 0.75 -6.28 -7.46
C SER A 94 -0.25 -5.29 -8.07
N GLU A 95 -1.27 -4.87 -7.33
CA GLU A 95 -2.25 -3.89 -7.79
C GLU A 95 -1.68 -2.47 -7.85
N LEU A 96 -0.82 -2.10 -6.90
CA LEU A 96 -0.06 -0.86 -6.93
C LEU A 96 0.81 -0.80 -8.19
N GLU A 97 1.58 -1.86 -8.49
CA GLU A 97 2.41 -1.96 -9.69
C GLU A 97 1.58 -1.84 -10.97
N ARG A 98 0.47 -2.57 -11.07
CA ARG A 98 -0.44 -2.49 -12.23
C ARG A 98 -1.02 -1.11 -12.40
N THR A 99 -1.43 -0.46 -11.30
CA THR A 99 -2.04 0.87 -11.34
C THR A 99 -1.01 1.93 -11.77
N ILE A 100 0.23 1.81 -11.30
CA ILE A 100 1.34 2.67 -11.76
C ILE A 100 1.60 2.47 -13.26
N LEU A 101 1.67 1.21 -13.73
CA LEU A 101 1.91 0.89 -15.14
C LEU A 101 0.78 1.35 -16.06
N ARG A 102 -0.48 1.28 -15.60
CA ARG A 102 -1.63 1.82 -16.33
C ARG A 102 -1.58 3.34 -16.39
N GLY A 103 -1.31 3.99 -15.26
CA GLY A 103 -1.23 5.45 -15.16
C GLY A 103 -0.02 6.07 -15.87
N SER A 104 1.03 5.28 -16.15
CA SER A 104 2.22 5.75 -16.89
C SER A 104 2.06 5.68 -18.41
N GLN A 105 0.97 5.10 -18.94
CA GLN A 105 0.63 5.18 -20.36
C GLN A 105 0.10 6.57 -20.73
N HIS A 106 0.97 7.57 -20.68
CA HIS A 106 0.75 8.79 -21.44
C HIS A 106 0.84 8.44 -22.92
N THR A 107 -0.21 8.73 -23.70
CA THR A 107 -0.05 8.67 -25.15
C THR A 107 1.03 9.67 -25.59
N PHE A 108 1.74 9.34 -26.65
CA PHE A 108 2.76 10.17 -27.30
C PHE A 108 2.30 11.58 -27.73
N TRP A 109 1.03 11.94 -27.50
CA TRP A 109 0.41 13.21 -27.90
C TRP A 109 -0.23 13.99 -26.74
N GLY A 110 0.11 13.68 -25.49
CA GLY A 110 -0.21 14.55 -24.35
C GLY A 110 -1.69 14.60 -23.92
N ALA A 111 -2.54 13.75 -24.50
CA ALA A 111 -3.89 13.49 -24.00
C ALA A 111 -3.92 12.13 -23.29
N PRO A 112 -4.61 11.96 -22.16
CA PRO A 112 -4.85 10.64 -21.61
C PRO A 112 -5.65 9.83 -22.66
N ALA A 113 -5.10 8.71 -23.15
CA ALA A 113 -5.92 7.74 -23.85
C ALA A 113 -6.85 7.17 -22.79
N TYR A 114 -8.08 7.66 -22.76
CA TYR A 114 -9.17 7.05 -22.05
C TYR A 114 -9.40 5.66 -22.67
N GLN A 115 -8.76 4.63 -22.11
CA GLN A 115 -9.23 3.26 -22.29
C GLN A 115 -10.38 3.06 -21.31
N SER A 116 -11.56 3.11 -21.89
CA SER A 116 -12.87 2.88 -21.30
C SER A 116 -12.94 1.59 -20.46
N GLU A 117 -13.69 1.70 -19.35
CA GLU A 117 -14.23 0.64 -18.48
C GLU A 117 -13.42 0.21 -17.22
N ILE A 118 -12.87 1.17 -16.50
CA ILE A 118 -12.77 1.08 -15.04
C ILE A 118 -13.40 2.35 -14.49
N HIS A 119 -14.26 2.27 -13.46
CA HIS A 119 -14.70 3.45 -12.71
C HIS A 119 -13.45 4.12 -12.10
N GLU A 120 -12.84 5.03 -12.86
CA GLU A 120 -11.55 5.68 -12.57
C GLU A 120 -11.59 6.55 -11.29
N ASP A 121 -12.77 6.83 -10.74
CA ASP A 121 -12.95 7.73 -9.60
C ASP A 121 -12.92 7.06 -8.22
N ASP A 122 -13.01 5.72 -8.11
CA ASP A 122 -13.26 5.05 -6.81
C ASP A 122 -12.14 4.14 -6.28
N SER A 123 -11.09 3.82 -7.06
CA SER A 123 -10.02 2.95 -6.55
C SER A 123 -9.24 3.62 -5.42
N ARG A 124 -9.23 3.02 -4.23
CA ARG A 124 -8.46 3.53 -3.09
C ARG A 124 -6.97 3.44 -3.34
N MET A 125 -6.53 2.53 -4.23
CA MET A 125 -5.15 2.45 -4.69
C MET A 125 -4.73 3.69 -5.47
N LEU A 126 -5.54 4.17 -6.42
CA LEU A 126 -5.27 5.43 -7.14
C LEU A 126 -5.16 6.62 -6.19
N ARG A 127 -6.05 6.69 -5.20
CA ARG A 127 -5.99 7.73 -4.16
C ARG A 127 -4.70 7.62 -3.32
N CYS A 128 -4.26 6.41 -2.98
CA CYS A 128 -3.00 6.19 -2.28
C CYS A 128 -1.80 6.69 -3.10
N ILE A 129 -1.75 6.37 -4.39
CA ILE A 129 -0.72 6.85 -5.32
C ILE A 129 -0.72 8.38 -5.41
N ALA A 130 -1.89 9.02 -5.52
CA ALA A 130 -2.00 10.47 -5.57
C ALA A 130 -1.47 11.13 -4.29
N VAL A 131 -1.72 10.55 -3.12
CA VAL A 131 -1.18 11.05 -1.85
C VAL A 131 0.32 10.79 -1.73
N LEU A 132 0.82 9.64 -2.20
CA LEU A 132 2.26 9.34 -2.23
C LEU A 132 3.04 10.38 -3.04
N ARG A 133 2.50 10.88 -4.15
CA ARG A 133 3.13 11.94 -4.96
C ARG A 133 3.33 13.27 -4.22
N ALA A 134 2.72 13.47 -3.05
CA ALA A 134 3.00 14.63 -2.19
C ALA A 134 4.34 14.53 -1.46
N PHE A 135 5.01 13.38 -1.53
CA PHE A 135 6.32 13.11 -0.94
C PHE A 135 7.38 13.07 -2.04
N ARG A 136 8.60 13.50 -1.71
CA ARG A 136 9.71 13.53 -2.65
C ARG A 136 10.22 12.13 -2.97
N SER A 137 10.34 11.31 -1.94
CA SER A 137 10.86 9.96 -2.03
C SER A 137 10.15 9.04 -1.05
N ALA A 138 9.72 7.88 -1.53
CA ALA A 138 9.08 6.86 -0.72
C ALA A 138 9.35 5.47 -1.29
N THR A 139 9.39 4.46 -0.43
CA THR A 139 9.54 3.05 -0.84
C THR A 139 8.45 2.24 -0.16
N ILE A 140 7.66 1.50 -0.93
CA ILE A 140 6.73 0.49 -0.41
C ILE A 140 7.35 -0.88 -0.70
N SER A 141 7.53 -1.71 0.32
CA SER A 141 8.11 -3.04 0.16
C SER A 141 7.34 -4.15 0.86
N TYR A 142 7.29 -5.30 0.20
CA TYR A 142 6.76 -6.56 0.73
C TYR A 142 7.37 -7.73 -0.06
N ASP A 143 7.83 -8.77 0.63
CA ASP A 143 8.32 -10.02 0.02
C ASP A 143 9.33 -9.78 -1.13
N GLY A 144 10.37 -8.99 -0.86
CA GLY A 144 11.43 -8.65 -1.83
C GLY A 144 10.99 -7.76 -3.01
N ARG A 145 9.71 -7.39 -3.10
CA ARG A 145 9.22 -6.44 -4.10
C ARG A 145 9.22 -5.04 -3.54
N ASN A 146 9.77 -4.10 -4.30
CA ASN A 146 9.87 -2.70 -3.93
C ASN A 146 9.19 -1.83 -4.98
N VAL A 147 8.27 -0.97 -4.55
CA VAL A 147 7.76 0.13 -5.36
C VAL A 147 8.38 1.42 -4.83
N VAL A 148 9.22 2.04 -5.65
CA VAL A 148 10.01 3.22 -5.30
C VAL A 148 9.42 4.44 -5.99
N LEU A 149 9.11 5.47 -5.21
CA LEU A 149 8.82 6.82 -5.67
C LEU A 149 10.09 7.67 -5.50
N ARG A 150 10.54 8.33 -6.57
CA ARG A 150 11.58 9.36 -6.52
C ARG A 150 11.24 10.49 -7.47
N ASP A 151 11.29 11.72 -6.96
CA ASP A 151 11.06 12.94 -7.73
C ASP A 151 9.75 12.90 -8.56
N GLY A 152 8.69 12.31 -7.98
CA GLY A 152 7.37 12.19 -8.59
C GLY A 152 7.19 11.01 -9.56
N LEU A 153 8.25 10.24 -9.82
CA LEU A 153 8.24 9.07 -10.70
C LEU A 153 8.25 7.78 -9.88
N PHE A 154 7.44 6.82 -10.29
CA PHE A 154 7.40 5.49 -9.71
C PHE A 154 8.21 4.49 -10.53
N ALA A 155 8.92 3.60 -9.85
CA ALA A 155 9.59 2.43 -10.40
C ALA A 155 9.23 1.19 -9.55
N SER A 156 9.10 0.02 -10.19
CA SER A 156 9.02 -1.26 -9.50
C SER A 156 10.36 -1.97 -9.65
N GLU A 157 10.88 -2.46 -8.54
CA GLU A 157 12.15 -3.17 -8.41
C GLU A 157 11.90 -4.51 -7.70
N ARG A 158 12.65 -5.55 -8.07
CA ARG A 158 12.70 -6.82 -7.35
C ARG A 158 14.10 -6.98 -6.76
N ALA A 159 14.17 -7.16 -5.44
CA ALA A 159 15.40 -7.43 -4.70
C ALA A 159 15.89 -8.86 -4.93
#